data_AF-A0A350Q6I6-F1
#
_entry.id   AF-A0A350Q6I6-F1
#
_cell.length_a   1.000
_cell.length_b   1.000
_cell.length_c   1.000
_cell.angle_alpha   90.00
_cell.angle_beta   90.00
_cell.angle_gamma   90.00
#
_symmetry.space_group_name_H-M   'P 1'
#
loop_
_entity.id
_entity.type
_entity.pdbx_description
1 polymer ?
#
loop_
_entity_poly.entity_id
_entity_poly.type
_entity_poly.pdbx_seq_one_letter_code
_entity_poly.pdbx_strand_id
1 'polypeptide(L)'
;MLRTLCAVSGILTLVMILPRVAGAQDTRTDAPLPHAIGQSVSASFEGWYPNPDGTRSLVFGYFNRNYEEDLDLPVGEDNMFEPGPADRGQPTHFFPRRQTGVFAVVVPADFGDQRLTWSLTAHGETIEIPGHLEPGWEITALHEVTSGNTPPMLRFGGPDGGPGQGPLGVRSDLTAAVSAPTPITVWASDDGVRKARATA
;
A
#
# COMPACT_ATOMS: atom_id res chain seq x y z
N MET A 1 -53.39 11.68 73.25
CA MET A 1 -52.11 11.61 72.51
C MET A 1 -52.36 12.21 71.13
N LEU A 2 -51.95 13.47 70.97
CA LEU A 2 -52.44 14.42 69.98
C LEU A 2 -51.49 14.48 68.79
N ARG A 3 -52.01 14.29 67.57
CA ARG A 3 -51.29 14.44 66.30
C ARG A 3 -51.29 15.93 65.93
N THR A 4 -50.11 16.53 65.75
CA THR A 4 -49.97 17.91 65.27
C THR A 4 -49.18 17.91 63.97
N LEU A 5 -49.85 18.31 62.88
CA LEU A 5 -49.25 18.64 61.60
C LEU A 5 -48.43 19.93 61.75
N CYS A 6 -47.17 19.93 61.31
CA CYS A 6 -46.44 21.15 60.98
C CYS A 6 -46.29 21.20 59.46
N ALA A 7 -47.04 22.12 58.83
CA ALA A 7 -46.79 22.53 57.46
C ALA A 7 -45.58 23.48 57.44
N VAL A 8 -44.52 23.11 56.73
CA VAL A 8 -43.37 24.00 56.48
C VAL A 8 -43.44 24.43 55.02
N SER A 9 -43.68 25.73 54.81
CA SER A 9 -43.66 26.40 53.52
C SER A 9 -42.29 26.24 52.85
N GLY A 10 -42.30 25.74 51.61
CA GLY A 10 -41.12 25.64 50.77
C GLY A 10 -40.64 27.01 50.31
N ILE A 11 -39.33 27.24 50.43
CA ILE A 11 -38.61 28.29 49.70
C ILE A 11 -37.90 27.59 48.54
N LEU A 12 -38.37 27.82 47.32
CA LEU A 12 -37.75 27.34 46.09
C LEU A 12 -36.59 28.28 45.74
N THR A 13 -35.36 27.90 46.09
CA THR A 13 -34.16 28.63 45.67
C THR A 13 -33.84 28.27 44.22
N LEU A 14 -34.07 29.20 43.30
CA LEU A 14 -33.70 29.08 41.89
C LEU A 14 -32.16 29.17 41.76
N VAL A 15 -31.49 28.02 41.66
CA VAL A 15 -30.08 27.94 41.29
C VAL A 15 -29.96 28.25 39.79
N MET A 16 -29.50 29.44 39.44
CA MET A 16 -29.16 29.76 38.05
C MET A 16 -27.88 29.01 37.66
N ILE A 17 -28.03 27.98 36.83
CA ILE A 17 -26.92 27.27 36.19
C ILE A 17 -26.45 28.15 35.03
N LEU A 18 -25.36 28.89 35.22
CA LEU A 18 -24.67 29.57 34.12
C LEU A 18 -24.14 28.49 33.15
N PRO A 19 -24.42 28.58 31.84
CA PRO A 19 -23.85 27.66 30.89
C PRO A 19 -22.33 27.85 30.89
N ARG A 20 -21.59 26.78 31.20
CA ARG A 20 -20.16 26.74 30.94
C ARG A 20 -19.99 26.88 29.43
N VAL A 21 -19.39 27.99 29.00
CA VAL A 21 -18.93 28.13 27.62
C VAL A 21 -17.92 27.01 27.41
N ALA A 22 -18.30 26.00 26.64
CA ALA A 22 -17.36 25.00 26.16
C ALA A 22 -16.36 25.75 25.27
N GLY A 23 -15.12 25.86 25.72
CA GLY A 23 -14.03 26.30 24.86
C GLY A 23 -13.95 25.31 23.70
N ALA A 24 -14.16 25.79 22.48
CA ALA A 24 -13.87 24.99 21.29
C ALA A 24 -12.38 24.62 21.35
N GLN A 25 -12.07 23.36 21.62
CA GLN A 25 -10.73 22.86 21.43
C GLN A 25 -10.46 22.91 19.93
N ASP A 26 -9.50 23.73 19.51
CA ASP A 26 -9.03 23.77 18.14
C ASP A 26 -8.33 22.44 17.84
N THR A 27 -9.06 21.49 17.28
CA THR A 27 -8.56 20.17 16.84
C THR A 27 -7.90 20.25 15.46
N ARG A 28 -7.43 21.42 15.03
CA ARG A 28 -6.52 21.54 13.89
C ARG A 28 -5.18 20.90 14.27
N THR A 29 -5.13 19.58 14.15
CA THR A 29 -3.88 18.85 13.95
C THR A 29 -3.21 19.49 12.75
N ASP A 30 -2.04 20.11 12.95
CA ASP A 30 -1.24 20.60 11.84
C ASP A 30 -1.05 19.46 10.85
N ALA A 31 -1.33 19.71 9.57
CA ALA A 31 -1.01 18.75 8.53
C ALA A 31 0.50 18.50 8.56
N PRO A 32 0.97 17.24 8.41
CA PRO A 32 2.39 16.96 8.35
C PRO A 32 3.08 17.88 7.35
N LEU A 33 4.12 18.58 7.79
CA LEU A 33 4.85 19.51 6.92
C LEU A 33 5.44 18.72 5.75
N PRO A 34 5.24 19.15 4.49
CA PRO A 34 5.90 18.52 3.36
C PRO A 34 7.42 18.69 3.48
N HIS A 35 8.17 17.61 3.27
CA HIS A 35 9.63 17.62 3.26
C HIS A 35 10.13 17.35 1.84
N ALA A 36 11.05 18.18 1.34
CA ALA A 36 11.66 17.97 0.03
C ALA A 36 12.48 16.68 -0.01
N ILE A 37 13.35 16.48 0.99
CA ILE A 37 14.35 15.40 1.10
C ILE A 37 14.52 14.95 2.56
N GLY A 38 15.25 13.85 2.79
CA GLY A 38 15.71 13.43 4.11
C GLY A 38 14.66 12.71 4.96
N GLN A 39 13.59 12.23 4.37
CA GLN A 39 12.53 11.46 5.02
C GLN A 39 12.58 9.98 4.62
N SER A 40 12.06 9.13 5.49
CA SER A 40 12.01 7.69 5.27
C SER A 40 11.08 7.26 4.14
N VAL A 41 11.23 5.98 3.77
CA VAL A 41 10.33 5.28 2.85
C VAL A 41 9.58 4.21 3.63
N SER A 42 8.26 4.14 3.44
CA SER A 42 7.40 3.13 4.08
C SER A 42 7.04 2.06 3.07
N ALA A 43 7.32 0.79 3.39
CA ALA A 43 6.74 -0.33 2.67
C ALA A 43 5.21 -0.36 2.89
N SER A 44 4.47 -0.81 1.88
CA SER A 44 3.01 -0.89 1.89
C SER A 44 2.58 -2.26 1.39
N PHE A 45 1.76 -2.96 2.16
CA PHE A 45 1.09 -4.18 1.71
C PHE A 45 -0.26 -3.78 1.13
N GLU A 46 -0.47 -4.07 -0.14
CA GLU A 46 -1.67 -3.66 -0.89
C GLU A 46 -2.76 -4.73 -0.88
N GLY A 47 -2.43 -5.93 -0.42
CA GLY A 47 -3.31 -7.09 -0.40
C GLY A 47 -2.74 -8.28 -1.17
N TRP A 48 -3.57 -9.29 -1.39
CA TRP A 48 -3.18 -10.51 -2.09
C TRP A 48 -4.25 -10.96 -3.08
N TYR A 49 -3.86 -11.79 -4.05
CA TYR A 49 -4.83 -12.41 -4.98
C TYR A 49 -4.45 -13.86 -5.33
N PRO A 50 -5.42 -14.71 -5.67
CA PRO A 50 -5.16 -16.08 -6.06
C PRO A 50 -4.65 -16.20 -7.51
N ASN A 51 -3.73 -17.13 -7.72
CA ASN A 51 -3.24 -17.49 -9.05
C ASN A 51 -3.94 -18.77 -9.56
N PRO A 52 -4.05 -18.97 -10.89
CA PRO A 52 -4.73 -20.14 -11.47
C PRO A 52 -4.12 -21.49 -11.10
N ASP A 53 -2.82 -21.53 -10.80
CA ASP A 53 -2.09 -22.74 -10.40
C ASP A 53 -2.24 -23.10 -8.92
N GLY A 54 -3.04 -22.34 -8.17
CA GLY A 54 -3.29 -22.54 -6.75
C GLY A 54 -2.32 -21.81 -5.83
N THR A 55 -1.25 -21.18 -6.35
CA THR A 55 -0.41 -20.26 -5.57
C THR A 55 -1.14 -18.94 -5.28
N ARG A 56 -0.52 -18.06 -4.49
CA ARG A 56 -1.05 -16.72 -4.18
C ARG A 56 0.01 -15.67 -4.46
N SER A 57 -0.41 -14.46 -4.81
CA SER A 57 0.48 -13.32 -5.03
C SER A 57 0.22 -12.26 -3.96
N LEU A 58 1.26 -11.90 -3.21
CA LEU A 58 1.26 -10.80 -2.25
C LEU A 58 1.72 -9.53 -2.96
N VAL A 59 0.92 -8.46 -2.92
CA VAL A 59 1.19 -7.22 -3.65
C VAL A 59 1.74 -6.17 -2.70
N PHE A 60 2.83 -5.54 -3.13
CA PHE A 60 3.50 -4.52 -2.34
C PHE A 60 3.67 -3.23 -3.13
N GLY A 61 3.60 -2.12 -2.41
CA GLY A 61 3.91 -0.77 -2.85
C GLY A 61 4.76 -0.07 -1.82
N TYR A 62 5.05 1.21 -2.01
CA TYR A 62 5.74 2.00 -1.02
C TYR A 62 5.31 3.46 -1.05
N PHE A 63 5.61 4.16 0.04
CA PHE A 63 5.48 5.61 0.11
C PHE A 63 6.82 6.23 0.48
N ASN A 64 7.48 6.83 -0.51
CA ASN A 64 8.62 7.69 -0.26
C ASN A 64 8.08 9.05 0.23
N ARG A 65 8.39 9.40 1.48
CA ARG A 65 7.83 10.60 2.13
C ARG A 65 8.42 11.90 1.58
N ASN A 66 9.54 11.80 0.85
CA ASN A 66 10.16 12.92 0.14
C ASN A 66 9.33 13.37 -1.06
N TYR A 67 9.52 14.62 -1.45
CA TYR A 67 8.90 15.21 -2.64
C TYR A 67 9.87 15.32 -3.81
N GLU A 68 11.18 15.38 -3.55
CA GLU A 68 12.22 15.60 -4.56
C GLU A 68 13.30 14.51 -4.56
N GLU A 69 13.53 13.84 -3.43
CA GLU A 69 14.59 12.82 -3.31
C GLU A 69 14.11 11.43 -3.79
N ASP A 70 14.81 10.92 -4.81
CA ASP A 70 14.85 9.50 -5.13
C ASP A 70 15.82 8.79 -4.16
N LEU A 71 15.47 7.57 -3.74
CA LEU A 71 16.35 6.75 -2.89
C LEU A 71 16.82 5.50 -3.62
N ASP A 72 18.10 5.18 -3.49
CA ASP A 72 18.68 3.92 -3.96
C ASP A 72 18.97 3.01 -2.76
N LEU A 73 18.14 1.99 -2.58
CA LEU A 73 18.28 0.99 -1.51
C LEU A 73 18.51 -0.38 -2.15
N PRO A 74 19.77 -0.83 -2.36
CA PRO A 74 20.04 -2.15 -2.89
C PRO A 74 19.52 -3.23 -1.95
N VAL A 75 19.23 -4.42 -2.49
CA VAL A 75 18.80 -5.56 -1.66
C VAL A 75 19.90 -5.87 -0.63
N GLY A 76 19.51 -5.92 0.65
CA GLY A 76 20.44 -6.03 1.77
C GLY A 76 19.77 -5.63 3.08
N GLU A 77 20.57 -5.26 4.09
CA GLU A 77 20.09 -4.93 5.45
C GLU A 77 19.03 -3.81 5.46
N ASP A 78 19.12 -2.87 4.53
CA ASP A 78 18.19 -1.74 4.41
C ASP A 78 17.00 -2.01 3.46
N ASN A 79 16.97 -3.15 2.78
CA ASN A 79 15.90 -3.53 1.85
C ASN A 79 15.83 -5.05 1.68
N MET A 80 15.04 -5.72 2.52
CA MET A 80 15.01 -7.18 2.59
C MET A 80 13.64 -7.74 2.95
N PHE A 81 13.46 -9.01 2.58
CA PHE A 81 12.34 -9.83 3.02
C PHE A 81 12.73 -10.87 4.08
N GLU A 82 11.82 -11.07 5.02
CA GLU A 82 11.86 -12.17 5.99
C GLU A 82 10.51 -12.89 6.08
N PRO A 83 10.47 -14.24 6.17
CA PRO A 83 11.59 -15.17 6.07
C PRO A 83 12.26 -15.16 4.69
N GLY A 84 13.54 -15.55 4.66
CA GLY A 84 14.36 -15.52 3.45
C GLY A 84 13.82 -16.36 2.28
N PRO A 85 14.33 -16.14 1.05
CA PRO A 85 15.43 -15.23 0.71
C PRO A 85 15.08 -13.74 0.86
N ALA A 86 16.10 -12.93 1.11
CA ALA A 86 15.97 -11.47 1.25
C ALA A 86 15.60 -10.79 -0.07
N ASP A 87 16.12 -11.29 -1.20
CA ASP A 87 15.74 -10.87 -2.54
C ASP A 87 14.50 -11.63 -3.02
N ARG A 88 13.46 -10.87 -3.35
CA ARG A 88 12.23 -11.36 -3.98
C ARG A 88 11.80 -10.47 -5.14
N GLY A 89 12.75 -9.71 -5.71
CA GLY A 89 12.51 -8.80 -6.83
C GLY A 89 11.88 -7.46 -6.43
N GLN A 90 11.98 -7.06 -5.16
CA GLN A 90 11.58 -5.72 -4.72
C GLN A 90 12.36 -4.62 -5.44
N PRO A 91 11.80 -3.39 -5.55
CA PRO A 91 12.52 -2.25 -6.10
C PRO A 91 13.80 -1.95 -5.32
N THR A 92 14.82 -1.50 -6.03
CA THR A 92 16.05 -0.94 -5.44
C THR A 92 16.19 0.57 -5.65
N HIS A 93 15.30 1.16 -6.45
CA HIS A 93 15.20 2.59 -6.69
C HIS A 93 13.78 3.06 -6.36
N PHE A 94 13.68 4.10 -5.53
CA PHE A 94 12.44 4.55 -4.91
C PHE A 94 12.15 5.99 -5.28
N PHE A 95 11.28 6.18 -6.29
CA PHE A 95 10.77 7.49 -6.70
C PHE A 95 9.99 8.17 -5.58
N PRO A 96 9.79 9.49 -5.63
CA PRO A 96 9.09 10.20 -4.57
C PRO A 96 7.62 9.78 -4.55
N ARG A 97 6.99 10.02 -3.40
CA ARG A 97 5.55 9.81 -3.19
C ARG A 97 5.12 8.35 -3.24
N ARG A 98 3.82 8.13 -3.44
CA ARG A 98 3.16 6.83 -3.34
C ARG A 98 3.30 6.09 -4.66
N GLN A 99 3.82 4.89 -4.57
CA GLN A 99 3.91 3.94 -5.66
C GLN A 99 3.13 2.70 -5.25
N THR A 100 1.92 2.56 -5.78
CA THR A 100 0.97 1.49 -5.40
C THR A 100 1.20 0.24 -6.23
N GLY A 101 1.31 -0.91 -5.57
CA GLY A 101 1.31 -2.22 -6.23
C GLY A 101 2.41 -2.41 -7.28
N VAL A 102 3.60 -1.88 -7.00
CA VAL A 102 4.73 -1.85 -7.95
C VAL A 102 5.36 -3.22 -8.19
N PHE A 103 5.16 -4.17 -7.29
CA PHE A 103 5.57 -5.55 -7.49
C PHE A 103 4.68 -6.52 -6.70
N ALA A 104 4.80 -7.80 -7.01
CA ALA A 104 4.22 -8.88 -6.23
C ALA A 104 5.21 -10.02 -5.99
N VAL A 105 5.00 -10.74 -4.89
CA VAL A 105 5.73 -11.95 -4.53
C VAL A 105 4.78 -13.12 -4.53
N VAL A 106 5.12 -14.18 -5.26
CA VAL A 106 4.36 -15.43 -5.24
C VAL A 106 4.70 -16.23 -3.98
N VAL A 107 3.68 -16.68 -3.28
CA VAL A 107 3.75 -17.58 -2.12
C VAL A 107 2.97 -18.86 -2.41
N PRO A 108 3.34 -20.00 -1.79
CA PRO A 108 2.74 -21.29 -2.12
C PRO A 108 1.28 -21.38 -1.65
N ALA A 109 0.56 -22.38 -2.18
CA ALA A 109 -0.87 -22.60 -1.87
C ALA A 109 -1.12 -22.86 -0.37
N ASP A 110 -0.14 -23.44 0.33
CA ASP A 110 -0.16 -23.78 1.75
C ASP A 110 0.48 -22.70 2.64
N PHE A 111 0.64 -21.48 2.15
CA PHE A 111 1.20 -20.36 2.93
C PHE A 111 0.41 -20.12 4.23
N GLY A 112 -0.91 -20.34 4.24
CA GLY A 112 -1.73 -20.32 5.45
C GLY A 112 -1.63 -18.99 6.20
N ASP A 113 -1.41 -19.06 7.52
CA ASP A 113 -1.31 -17.88 8.40
C ASP A 113 0.12 -17.33 8.52
N GLN A 114 1.03 -17.74 7.63
CA GLN A 114 2.40 -17.22 7.61
C GLN A 114 2.44 -15.73 7.22
N ARG A 115 3.57 -15.09 7.53
CA ARG A 115 3.85 -13.70 7.15
C ARG A 115 5.13 -13.63 6.33
N LEU A 116 5.11 -12.76 5.34
CA LEU A 116 6.29 -12.36 4.59
C LEU A 116 6.48 -10.85 4.78
N THR A 117 7.43 -10.47 5.62
CA THR A 117 7.71 -9.09 6.00
C THR A 117 8.71 -8.45 5.06
N TRP A 118 8.35 -7.31 4.50
CA TRP A 118 9.28 -6.44 3.77
C TRP A 118 9.74 -5.31 4.69
N SER A 119 11.05 -5.17 4.85
CA SER A 119 11.68 -4.14 5.69
C SER A 119 12.47 -3.17 4.81
N LEU A 120 12.24 -1.87 5.05
CA LEU A 120 12.96 -0.78 4.40
C LEU A 120 13.56 0.15 5.45
N THR A 121 14.85 0.45 5.31
CA THR A 121 15.55 1.45 6.14
C THR A 121 16.00 2.60 5.27
N ALA A 122 15.60 3.82 5.62
CA ALA A 122 16.07 5.03 4.96
C ALA A 122 16.22 6.16 5.99
N HIS A 123 17.30 6.93 5.87
CA HIS A 123 17.62 8.05 6.76
C HIS A 123 17.56 7.67 8.25
N GLY A 124 17.99 6.45 8.58
CA GLY A 124 18.05 5.94 9.96
C GLY A 124 16.71 5.46 10.55
N GLU A 125 15.64 5.42 9.77
CA GLU A 125 14.35 4.87 10.18
C GLU A 125 14.04 3.60 9.39
N THR A 126 13.76 2.52 10.11
CA THR A 126 13.31 1.24 9.55
C THR A 126 11.80 1.13 9.66
N ILE A 127 11.15 0.79 8.55
CA ILE A 127 9.72 0.56 8.45
C ILE A 127 9.49 -0.80 7.80
N GLU A 128 8.66 -1.60 8.46
CA GLU A 128 8.38 -2.96 8.06
C GLU A 128 6.88 -3.15 7.80
N ILE A 129 6.55 -4.01 6.84
CA ILE A 129 5.16 -4.39 6.59
C ILE A 129 5.05 -5.90 6.33
N PRO A 130 4.22 -6.63 7.10
CA PRO A 130 3.93 -8.04 6.81
C PRO A 130 2.91 -8.16 5.68
N GLY A 131 3.23 -8.95 4.66
CA GLY A 131 2.25 -9.52 3.73
C GLY A 131 1.67 -10.83 4.26
N HIS A 132 0.40 -11.08 3.99
CA HIS A 132 -0.37 -12.21 4.55
C HIS A 132 -1.59 -12.55 3.66
N LEU A 133 -2.27 -13.65 3.98
CA LEU A 133 -3.46 -14.13 3.24
C LEU A 133 -4.78 -13.95 4.00
N GLU A 134 -4.88 -12.91 4.83
CA GLU A 134 -6.15 -12.69 5.54
C GLU A 134 -7.26 -12.34 4.53
N PRO A 135 -8.46 -12.95 4.64
CA PRO A 135 -9.52 -12.77 3.64
C PRO A 135 -9.97 -11.32 3.42
N GLY A 136 -9.85 -10.46 4.44
CA GLY A 136 -10.18 -9.04 4.34
C GLY A 136 -9.24 -8.21 3.45
N TRP A 137 -8.13 -8.80 3.01
CA TRP A 137 -7.10 -8.19 2.18
C TRP A 137 -7.00 -8.83 0.78
N GLU A 138 -7.97 -9.68 0.41
CA GLU A 138 -8.04 -10.21 -0.95
C GLU A 138 -8.45 -9.09 -1.92
N ILE A 139 -7.69 -8.93 -3.00
CA ILE A 139 -7.89 -7.90 -4.02
C ILE A 139 -8.11 -8.51 -5.40
N THR A 140 -8.80 -7.78 -6.28
CA THR A 140 -8.99 -8.16 -7.69
C THR A 140 -7.95 -7.50 -8.59
N ALA A 141 -6.66 -7.77 -8.35
CA ALA A 141 -5.56 -7.04 -8.98
C ALA A 141 -5.52 -7.14 -10.52
N LEU A 142 -6.05 -8.24 -11.08
CA LEU A 142 -6.00 -8.53 -12.51
C LEU A 142 -7.34 -8.29 -13.24
N HIS A 143 -8.37 -7.85 -12.53
CA HIS A 143 -9.70 -7.69 -13.11
C HIS A 143 -10.52 -6.67 -12.33
N GLU A 144 -10.92 -5.59 -13.00
CA GLU A 144 -11.88 -4.64 -12.44
C GLU A 144 -13.30 -5.18 -12.64
N VAL A 145 -13.97 -5.48 -11.53
CA VAL A 145 -15.23 -6.25 -11.50
C VAL A 145 -16.38 -5.57 -12.26
N THR A 146 -16.39 -4.23 -12.32
CA THR A 146 -17.52 -3.47 -12.90
C THR A 146 -17.47 -3.41 -14.42
N SER A 147 -16.28 -3.13 -14.97
CA SER A 147 -16.05 -2.92 -16.40
C SER A 147 -15.55 -4.15 -17.13
N GLY A 148 -14.98 -5.11 -16.40
CA GLY A 148 -14.28 -6.24 -16.98
C GLY A 148 -12.86 -5.92 -17.44
N ASN A 149 -12.36 -4.70 -17.15
CA ASN A 149 -11.04 -4.26 -17.57
C ASN A 149 -9.93 -5.05 -16.87
N THR A 150 -8.95 -5.50 -17.64
CA THR A 150 -7.75 -6.17 -17.15
C THR A 150 -6.52 -5.28 -17.30
N PRO A 151 -5.44 -5.47 -16.51
CA PRO A 151 -4.21 -4.74 -16.74
C PRO A 151 -3.61 -5.05 -18.12
N PRO A 152 -2.87 -4.12 -18.74
CA PRO A 152 -2.17 -4.41 -19.97
C PRO A 152 -1.13 -5.52 -19.76
N MET A 153 -0.84 -6.24 -20.83
CA MET A 153 0.13 -7.33 -20.84
C MET A 153 1.40 -6.89 -21.57
N LEU A 154 2.55 -7.15 -20.97
CA LEU A 154 3.87 -6.81 -21.49
C LEU A 154 4.68 -8.07 -21.82
N ARG A 155 5.55 -7.97 -22.83
CA ARG A 155 6.49 -9.03 -23.24
C ARG A 155 7.83 -8.43 -23.63
N PHE A 156 8.91 -9.18 -23.39
CA PHE A 156 10.22 -8.89 -23.96
C PHE A 156 10.53 -9.83 -25.14
N GLY A 157 11.27 -9.35 -26.13
CA GLY A 157 11.78 -10.16 -27.25
C GLY A 157 10.80 -10.42 -28.40
N GLY A 158 9.55 -9.95 -28.31
CA GLY A 158 8.55 -10.06 -29.38
C GLY A 158 7.18 -10.60 -28.90
N PRO A 159 6.25 -10.88 -29.83
CA PRO A 159 4.90 -11.35 -29.49
C PRO A 159 4.88 -12.75 -28.84
N ASP A 160 5.89 -13.58 -29.12
CA ASP A 160 6.01 -14.94 -28.58
C ASP A 160 6.71 -15.01 -27.22
N GLY A 161 7.22 -13.88 -26.70
CA GLY A 161 7.87 -13.80 -25.39
C GLY A 161 6.89 -14.09 -24.25
N GLY A 162 7.39 -14.57 -23.11
CA GLY A 162 6.56 -14.81 -21.93
C GLY A 162 5.80 -13.55 -21.49
N PRO A 163 4.47 -13.63 -21.25
CA PRO A 163 3.69 -12.48 -20.83
C PRO A 163 3.89 -12.14 -19.36
N GLY A 164 3.84 -10.86 -19.05
CA GLY A 164 3.62 -10.34 -17.71
C GLY A 164 2.43 -9.42 -17.65
N GLN A 165 1.70 -9.45 -16.54
CA GLN A 165 0.48 -8.66 -16.35
C GLN A 165 0.34 -8.24 -14.88
N GLY A 166 -0.19 -7.05 -14.65
CA GLY A 166 -0.41 -6.51 -13.31
C GLY A 166 0.87 -6.44 -12.47
N PRO A 167 0.76 -6.51 -11.13
CA PRO A 167 1.91 -6.34 -10.22
C PRO A 167 3.03 -7.39 -10.35
N LEU A 168 2.77 -8.58 -10.92
CA LEU A 168 3.84 -9.56 -11.17
C LEU A 168 4.78 -9.09 -12.27
N GLY A 169 4.26 -8.32 -13.23
CA GLY A 169 5.02 -7.82 -14.37
C GLY A 169 5.67 -8.94 -15.19
N VAL A 170 6.72 -8.59 -15.92
CA VAL A 170 7.59 -9.52 -16.66
C VAL A 170 9.04 -9.16 -16.38
N ARG A 171 9.90 -10.17 -16.22
CA ARG A 171 11.35 -10.03 -16.11
C ARG A 171 12.00 -10.96 -17.14
N SER A 172 13.11 -10.51 -17.73
CA SER A 172 13.91 -11.32 -18.65
C SER A 172 15.37 -10.89 -18.58
N ASP A 173 16.28 -11.85 -18.70
CA ASP A 173 17.70 -11.57 -18.81
C ASP A 173 18.10 -11.28 -20.26
N LEU A 174 19.02 -10.35 -20.44
CA LEU A 174 19.61 -10.01 -21.73
C LEU A 174 21.12 -9.95 -21.60
N THR A 175 21.83 -10.60 -22.52
CA THR A 175 23.29 -10.47 -22.62
C THR A 175 23.64 -9.28 -23.51
N ALA A 176 24.46 -8.36 -23.00
CA ALA A 176 24.92 -7.18 -23.70
C ALA A 176 26.46 -7.11 -23.69
N ALA A 177 27.05 -6.52 -24.73
CA ALA A 177 28.49 -6.23 -24.75
C ALA A 177 28.76 -4.82 -24.22
N VAL A 178 29.84 -4.66 -23.46
CA VAL A 178 30.28 -3.34 -22.95
C VAL A 178 30.48 -2.40 -24.13
N SER A 179 29.93 -1.18 -24.01
CA SER A 179 30.01 -0.12 -25.04
C SER A 179 29.33 -0.47 -26.39
N ALA A 180 28.52 -1.54 -26.45
CA ALA A 180 27.69 -1.84 -27.61
C ALA A 180 26.21 -1.57 -27.30
N PRO A 181 25.51 -0.73 -28.09
CA PRO A 181 24.06 -0.56 -27.95
C PRO A 181 23.35 -1.90 -28.08
N THR A 182 22.57 -2.27 -27.07
CA THR A 182 21.80 -3.52 -27.06
C THR A 182 20.31 -3.18 -27.18
N PRO A 183 19.63 -3.54 -28.28
CA PRO A 183 18.22 -3.22 -28.46
C PRO A 183 17.36 -4.05 -27.50
N ILE A 184 16.42 -3.38 -26.83
CA ILE A 184 15.38 -4.04 -26.04
C ILE A 184 14.07 -3.94 -26.82
N THR A 185 13.52 -5.08 -27.20
CA THR A 185 12.20 -5.15 -27.85
C THR A 185 11.14 -5.39 -26.80
N VAL A 186 10.20 -4.46 -26.66
CA VAL A 186 9.04 -4.56 -25.78
C VAL A 186 7.78 -4.66 -26.62
N TRP A 187 6.88 -5.57 -26.24
CA TRP A 187 5.56 -5.71 -26.84
C TRP A 187 4.49 -5.49 -25.77
N ALA A 188 3.43 -4.79 -26.13
CA ALA A 188 2.31 -4.50 -25.24
C ALA A 188 0.99 -4.83 -25.92
N SER A 189 0.07 -5.41 -25.17
CA SER A 189 -1.31 -5.66 -25.61
C SER A 189 -2.28 -5.31 -24.48
N ASP A 190 -3.44 -4.77 -24.83
CA ASP A 190 -4.48 -4.35 -23.90
C ASP A 190 -5.84 -4.81 -24.43
N ASP A 191 -6.79 -5.08 -23.55
CA ASP A 191 -8.14 -5.52 -23.94
C ASP A 191 -9.00 -4.38 -24.55
N GLY A 192 -8.55 -3.12 -24.42
CA GLY A 192 -9.21 -1.94 -24.96
C GLY A 192 -10.50 -1.57 -24.24
N VAL A 193 -10.79 -2.19 -23.09
CA VAL A 193 -11.98 -1.90 -22.29
C VAL A 193 -11.83 -0.50 -21.70
N ARG A 194 -12.68 0.44 -22.16
CA ARG A 194 -12.66 1.81 -21.63
C ARG A 194 -13.38 1.83 -20.28
N LYS A 195 -12.85 2.60 -19.32
CA LYS A 195 -13.63 3.03 -18.16
C LYS A 195 -14.97 3.57 -18.66
N ALA A 196 -16.08 3.05 -18.12
CA ALA A 196 -17.38 3.67 -18.31
C ALA A 196 -17.25 5.12 -17.81
N ARG A 197 -17.23 6.07 -18.74
CA ARG A 197 -17.23 7.49 -18.39
C ARG A 197 -18.58 7.71 -17.71
N ALA A 198 -18.57 8.04 -16.42
CA ALA A 198 -19.79 8.50 -15.76
C ALA A 198 -20.32 9.69 -16.58
N THR A 199 -21.44 9.49 -17.26
CA THR A 199 -22.21 10.59 -17.81
C THR A 199 -22.71 11.39 -16.62
N ALA A 200 -22.20 12.61 -16.48
CA ALA A 200 -22.70 13.60 -15.53
C ALA A 200 -24.15 13.98 -15.85
#